data_AF-A0A6G1HAA1-F1
#
_entry.id   AF-A0A6G1HAA1-F1
#
_cell.length_a   1.000
_cell.length_b   1.000
_cell.length_c   1.000
_cell.angle_alpha   90.00
_cell.angle_beta   90.00
_cell.angle_gamma   90.00
#
_symmetry.space_group_name_H-M   'P 1'
#
loop_
_entity.id
_entity.type
_entity.pdbx_description
1 polymer ?
#
loop_
_entity_poly.entity_id
_entity_poly.type
_entity_poly.pdbx_seq_one_letter_code
_entity_poly.pdbx_strand_id
1 'polypeptide(L)'
;MRSFGQGRIIEDSNGCERYHGPTSFVFLVSELSETTLPSIGKSGFESQGLAQAAGVAREKITFLLSEEEPSELLQDGSPPSSPPLAILEAMIDQYFDKINCYFPIWTKKSFRQLVETSYKTKPHVQDRAHVVSFNNLILLSLSAKSLQSRAKKAADLTSSRPVEFDLTGSFLANVKRALVNLELLTAPRLINVQALLSLCLVAQEYLTPNKFLLLFNLATQVAKSIGLHHWDSNGSRSARNDAEERRNVFQCLFILDKAVSWTGGWSPILQLSNASPAPPTSELLDETSAHLKARFKLAEIEEEIYLNLYCPHNETNLRKLAAASENKLQKWWTEFGSDLENDEDPSCGDFSRCSKLELAVSYHSTRITLTWPFHNDTDDVLGRILDDARSCLTLFLTLWNATSELGHYAHLAR
;
A
#
# COMPACT_ATOMS: atom_id res chain seq x y z
N MET A 1 -33.51 -10.90 -2.48
CA MET A 1 -32.18 -11.20 -1.95
C MET A 1 -31.18 -10.91 -3.03
N ARG A 2 -30.50 -9.75 -2.98
CA ARG A 2 -29.33 -9.54 -3.82
C ARG A 2 -28.23 -10.37 -3.21
N SER A 3 -27.80 -11.44 -3.87
CA SER A 3 -26.52 -12.04 -3.51
C SER A 3 -25.46 -10.99 -3.84
N PHE A 4 -25.02 -10.22 -2.84
CA PHE A 4 -23.61 -9.87 -2.81
C PHE A 4 -22.88 -11.18 -3.10
N GLY A 5 -22.00 -11.20 -4.12
CA GLY A 5 -21.31 -12.41 -4.53
C GLY A 5 -20.89 -13.17 -3.27
N GLN A 6 -21.39 -14.39 -3.09
CA GLN A 6 -20.96 -15.17 -1.95
C GLN A 6 -19.45 -15.33 -2.15
N GLY A 7 -18.66 -14.96 -1.13
CA GLY A 7 -17.23 -15.17 -1.20
C GLY A 7 -16.93 -16.63 -1.51
N ARG A 8 -15.77 -16.90 -2.10
CA ARG A 8 -15.41 -18.23 -2.58
C ARG A 8 -14.45 -18.88 -1.60
N ILE A 9 -14.64 -20.18 -1.36
CA ILE A 9 -13.62 -21.00 -0.72
C ILE A 9 -12.69 -21.50 -1.82
N ILE A 10 -11.40 -21.21 -1.68
CA ILE A 10 -10.36 -21.65 -2.60
C ILE A 10 -9.39 -22.51 -1.79
N GLU A 11 -9.09 -23.69 -2.30
CA GLU A 11 -8.11 -24.62 -1.74
C GLU A 11 -6.72 -24.22 -2.26
N ASP A 12 -5.77 -24.02 -1.34
CA ASP A 12 -4.39 -23.72 -1.70
C ASP A 12 -3.62 -24.98 -2.14
N SER A 13 -2.39 -24.79 -2.62
CA SER A 13 -1.52 -25.89 -3.08
C SER A 13 -1.17 -26.91 -2.00
N ASN A 14 -1.40 -26.57 -0.73
CA ASN A 14 -1.17 -27.43 0.43
C ASN A 14 -2.45 -28.12 0.93
N GLY A 15 -3.57 -27.97 0.22
CA GLY A 15 -4.87 -28.54 0.60
C GLY A 15 -5.58 -27.79 1.72
N CYS A 16 -5.16 -26.56 2.05
CA CYS A 16 -5.87 -25.72 3.01
C CYS A 16 -6.93 -24.89 2.31
N GLU A 17 -8.18 -25.01 2.76
CA GLU A 17 -9.29 -24.18 2.31
C GLU A 17 -9.24 -22.78 2.95
N ARG A 18 -9.30 -21.73 2.14
CA ARG A 18 -9.42 -20.34 2.61
C ARG A 18 -10.64 -19.65 2.00
N TYR A 19 -11.37 -18.90 2.82
CA TYR A 19 -12.48 -18.07 2.36
C TYR A 19 -11.98 -16.71 1.87
N HIS A 20 -12.36 -16.36 0.65
CA HIS A 20 -12.05 -15.09 0.00
C HIS A 20 -13.33 -14.29 -0.20
N GLY A 21 -13.38 -13.07 0.34
CA GLY A 21 -14.54 -12.18 0.19
C GLY A 21 -14.77 -11.75 -1.28
N PRO A 22 -15.97 -11.30 -1.64
CA PRO A 22 -16.33 -10.94 -3.02
C PRO A 22 -15.57 -9.74 -3.59
N THR A 23 -14.99 -8.91 -2.74
CA THR A 23 -14.15 -7.78 -3.16
C THR A 23 -12.67 -8.13 -3.17
N SER A 24 -12.30 -9.35 -2.73
CA SER A 24 -10.90 -9.73 -2.64
C SER A 24 -10.28 -9.87 -4.03
N PHE A 25 -9.01 -9.49 -4.15
CA PHE A 25 -8.24 -9.61 -5.39
C PHE A 25 -8.29 -11.04 -5.94
N VAL A 26 -8.07 -12.04 -5.06
CA VAL A 26 -8.09 -13.46 -5.45
C VAL A 26 -9.45 -13.85 -6.04
N PHE A 27 -10.55 -13.40 -5.43
CA PHE A 27 -11.90 -13.66 -5.96
C PHE A 27 -12.09 -13.02 -7.34
N LEU A 28 -11.82 -11.70 -7.45
CA LEU A 28 -12.04 -10.93 -8.68
C LEU A 28 -11.19 -11.46 -9.85
N VAL A 29 -9.94 -11.82 -9.57
CA VAL A 29 -9.02 -12.34 -10.58
C VAL A 29 -9.37 -13.77 -10.99
N SER A 30 -9.83 -14.60 -10.05
CA SER A 30 -10.36 -15.94 -10.37
C SER A 30 -11.62 -15.84 -11.23
N GLU A 31 -12.54 -14.93 -10.88
CA GLU A 31 -13.75 -14.67 -11.67
C GLU A 31 -13.40 -14.19 -13.09
N LEU A 32 -12.46 -13.24 -13.21
CA LEU A 32 -11.96 -12.77 -14.51
C LEU A 32 -11.39 -13.92 -15.36
N SER A 33 -10.59 -14.80 -14.75
CA SER A 33 -9.94 -15.94 -15.41
C SER A 33 -10.93 -17.02 -15.86
N GLU A 34 -11.92 -17.33 -15.03
CA GLU A 34 -12.85 -18.45 -15.25
C GLU A 34 -14.06 -18.05 -16.11
N THR A 35 -14.53 -16.81 -16.04
CA THR A 35 -15.79 -16.39 -16.70
C THR A 35 -15.55 -15.42 -17.85
N THR A 36 -14.75 -14.38 -17.62
CA THR A 36 -14.63 -13.24 -18.55
C THR A 36 -13.66 -13.54 -19.69
N LEU A 37 -12.42 -13.95 -19.38
CA LEU A 37 -11.41 -14.22 -20.40
C LEU A 37 -11.81 -15.32 -21.41
N PRO A 38 -12.45 -16.44 -21.00
CA PRO A 38 -12.92 -17.46 -21.94
C PRO A 38 -14.05 -16.98 -22.84
N SER A 39 -14.86 -16.02 -22.37
CA SER A 39 -15.95 -15.43 -23.15
C SER A 39 -15.43 -14.50 -24.25
N ILE A 40 -14.39 -13.72 -23.94
CA ILE A 40 -13.69 -12.84 -24.92
C ILE A 40 -13.04 -13.67 -26.04
N GLY A 41 -12.44 -14.82 -25.69
CA GLY A 41 -11.82 -15.71 -26.69
C GLY A 41 -12.80 -16.38 -27.66
N LYS A 42 -14.12 -16.34 -27.39
CA LYS A 42 -15.17 -17.00 -28.20
C LYS A 42 -15.93 -16.05 -29.12
N SER A 43 -15.86 -14.72 -28.95
CA SER A 43 -16.51 -13.76 -29.85
C SER A 43 -15.72 -13.65 -31.17
N GLY A 44 -16.38 -13.92 -32.30
CA GLY A 44 -15.74 -14.23 -33.59
C GLY A 44 -15.07 -13.09 -34.38
N PHE A 45 -14.29 -13.54 -35.38
CA PHE A 45 -13.73 -12.91 -36.59
C PHE A 45 -12.81 -11.66 -36.54
N GLU A 46 -12.81 -10.82 -35.50
CA GLU A 46 -11.75 -9.78 -35.31
C GLU A 46 -10.69 -10.19 -34.27
N SER A 47 -10.68 -11.48 -33.91
CA SER A 47 -10.42 -11.93 -32.55
C SER A 47 -9.07 -12.62 -32.31
N GLN A 48 -8.18 -12.73 -33.31
CA GLN A 48 -6.93 -13.48 -33.11
C GLN A 48 -5.96 -12.76 -32.16
N GLY A 49 -5.82 -11.43 -32.28
CA GLY A 49 -5.01 -10.63 -31.36
C GLY A 49 -5.61 -10.52 -29.96
N LEU A 50 -6.94 -10.37 -29.86
CA LEU A 50 -7.65 -10.31 -28.57
C LEU A 50 -7.64 -11.66 -27.84
N ALA A 51 -7.85 -12.77 -28.55
CA ALA A 51 -7.76 -14.11 -27.98
C ALA A 51 -6.34 -14.43 -27.51
N GLN A 52 -5.31 -14.01 -28.26
CA GLN A 52 -3.91 -14.14 -27.84
C GLN A 52 -3.63 -13.30 -26.59
N ALA A 53 -4.08 -12.04 -26.55
CA ALA A 53 -3.93 -11.17 -25.38
C ALA A 53 -4.66 -11.73 -24.16
N ALA A 54 -5.86 -12.28 -24.33
CA ALA A 54 -6.62 -12.95 -23.27
C ALA A 54 -5.90 -14.22 -22.77
N GLY A 55 -5.29 -14.99 -23.67
CA GLY A 55 -4.45 -16.14 -23.32
C GLY A 55 -3.25 -15.74 -22.46
N VAL A 56 -2.51 -14.70 -22.88
CA VAL A 56 -1.37 -14.16 -22.12
C VAL A 56 -1.81 -13.59 -20.77
N ALA A 57 -2.94 -12.87 -20.72
CA ALA A 57 -3.49 -12.35 -19.48
C ALA A 57 -3.82 -13.48 -18.49
N ARG A 58 -4.43 -14.57 -19.00
CA ARG A 58 -4.75 -15.75 -18.19
C ARG A 58 -3.49 -16.41 -17.63
N GLU A 59 -2.45 -16.59 -18.43
CA GLU A 59 -1.18 -17.15 -17.97
C GLU A 59 -0.54 -16.28 -16.87
N LYS A 60 -0.52 -14.96 -17.06
CA LYS A 60 -0.02 -14.01 -16.04
C LYS A 60 -0.84 -14.06 -14.76
N ILE A 61 -2.17 -14.16 -14.87
CA ILE A 61 -3.06 -14.31 -13.72
C ILE A 61 -2.78 -15.60 -12.96
N THR A 62 -2.67 -16.72 -13.66
CA THR A 62 -2.33 -18.01 -13.03
C THR A 62 -1.00 -17.93 -12.30
N PHE A 63 0.00 -17.26 -12.89
CA PHE A 63 1.28 -17.02 -12.24
C PHE A 63 1.17 -16.11 -11.00
N LEU A 64 0.31 -15.08 -11.03
CA LEU A 64 0.05 -14.23 -9.86
C LEU A 64 -0.65 -14.98 -8.72
N LEU A 65 -1.46 -15.99 -9.05
CA LEU A 65 -2.21 -16.80 -8.09
C LEU A 65 -1.43 -18.03 -7.58
N SER A 66 -0.40 -18.48 -8.30
CA SER A 66 0.46 -19.56 -7.80
C SER A 66 1.27 -19.05 -6.60
N GLU A 67 0.82 -19.41 -5.38
CA GLU A 67 1.60 -19.26 -4.15
C GLU A 67 2.85 -20.18 -4.26
N GLU A 68 3.94 -19.69 -4.84
CA GLU A 68 5.25 -20.31 -4.62
C GLU A 68 5.72 -19.97 -3.19
N GLU A 69 5.32 -20.77 -2.21
CA GLU A 69 6.13 -20.95 -0.99
C GLU A 69 7.16 -22.04 -1.31
N PRO A 70 8.47 -21.76 -1.16
CA PRO A 70 8.99 -21.35 0.12
C PRO A 70 10.02 -20.22 -0.01
N SER A 71 9.69 -19.03 0.49
CA SER A 71 10.76 -18.14 0.94
C SER A 71 11.24 -18.70 2.27
N GLU A 72 12.11 -19.73 2.20
CA GLU A 72 12.67 -20.39 3.39
C GLU A 72 13.15 -19.30 4.35
N LEU A 73 12.58 -19.34 5.56
CA LEU A 73 13.09 -18.54 6.67
C LEU A 73 14.53 -19.01 6.91
N LEU A 74 15.47 -18.06 6.98
CA LEU A 74 16.85 -18.39 7.28
C LEU A 74 16.93 -18.90 8.73
N GLN A 75 17.15 -20.21 8.90
CA GLN A 75 17.29 -20.86 10.20
C GLN A 75 18.76 -20.92 10.66
N ASP A 76 19.53 -19.87 10.39
CA ASP A 76 20.94 -19.79 10.83
C ASP A 76 21.07 -19.40 12.32
N GLY A 77 19.95 -19.19 13.01
CA GLY A 77 19.87 -18.80 14.42
C GLY A 77 20.46 -17.43 14.74
N SER A 78 20.91 -16.68 13.73
CA SER A 78 21.61 -15.41 13.91
C SER A 78 20.60 -14.26 13.96
N PRO A 79 20.78 -13.27 14.85
CA PRO A 79 19.93 -12.09 14.84
C PRO A 79 20.29 -11.17 13.66
N PRO A 80 19.39 -10.25 13.25
CA PRO A 80 19.72 -9.23 12.24
C PRO A 80 20.93 -8.40 12.67
N SER A 81 21.84 -8.15 11.72
CA SER A 81 23.02 -7.30 11.92
C SER A 81 22.80 -5.90 11.35
N SER A 82 23.42 -4.88 11.97
CA SER A 82 23.40 -3.51 11.43
C SER A 82 24.13 -3.46 10.09
N PRO A 83 23.63 -2.70 9.10
CA PRO A 83 24.32 -2.54 7.82
C PRO A 83 25.60 -1.71 7.98
N PRO A 84 26.53 -1.73 7.01
CA PRO A 84 27.65 -0.79 6.98
C PRO A 84 27.16 0.67 6.93
N LEU A 85 27.67 1.52 7.81
CA LEU A 85 27.20 2.92 7.96
C LEU A 85 27.28 3.70 6.64
N ALA A 86 28.38 3.55 5.89
CA ALA A 86 28.58 4.22 4.61
C ALA A 86 27.50 3.89 3.58
N ILE A 87 27.01 2.63 3.56
CA ILE A 87 25.92 2.23 2.65
C ILE A 87 24.61 2.85 3.12
N LEU A 88 24.34 2.81 4.43
CA LEU A 88 23.13 3.42 5.00
C LEU A 88 23.07 4.91 4.68
N GLU A 89 24.14 5.66 4.97
CA GLU A 89 24.23 7.10 4.72
C GLU A 89 24.00 7.46 3.25
N ALA A 90 24.56 6.66 2.32
CA ALA A 90 24.38 6.84 0.88
C ALA A 90 22.94 6.61 0.39
N MET A 91 22.10 5.91 1.17
CA MET A 91 20.73 5.56 0.80
C MET A 91 19.67 6.41 1.50
N ILE A 92 20.02 7.19 2.53
CA ILE A 92 19.08 8.02 3.31
C ILE A 92 18.34 9.02 2.41
N ASP A 93 19.07 9.85 1.67
CA ASP A 93 18.44 10.92 0.90
C ASP A 93 17.48 10.36 -0.16
N GLN A 94 17.92 9.32 -0.86
CA GLN A 94 17.09 8.62 -1.83
C GLN A 94 15.82 8.03 -1.20
N TYR A 95 15.91 7.41 -0.03
CA TYR A 95 14.73 6.87 0.65
C TYR A 95 13.69 7.98 0.92
N PHE A 96 14.16 9.11 1.47
CA PHE A 96 13.27 10.20 1.83
C PHE A 96 12.63 10.87 0.61
N ASP A 97 13.39 11.00 -0.48
CA ASP A 97 12.90 11.65 -1.70
C ASP A 97 11.95 10.76 -2.52
N LYS A 98 12.13 9.42 -2.44
CA LYS A 98 11.46 8.48 -3.33
C LYS A 98 10.43 7.55 -2.69
N ILE A 99 10.57 7.25 -1.39
CA ILE A 99 9.72 6.29 -0.68
C ILE A 99 8.96 6.97 0.46
N ASN A 100 9.66 7.67 1.35
CA ASN A 100 9.04 8.27 2.54
C ASN A 100 8.02 9.36 2.19
N CYS A 101 8.17 10.05 1.05
CA CYS A 101 7.21 11.04 0.57
C CYS A 101 5.80 10.44 0.31
N TYR A 102 5.69 9.14 0.01
CA TYR A 102 4.42 8.44 -0.15
C TYR A 102 3.99 7.65 1.10
N PHE A 103 4.92 7.34 1.99
CA PHE A 103 4.65 6.60 3.22
C PHE A 103 5.49 7.14 4.39
N PRO A 104 5.19 8.35 4.89
CA PRO A 104 6.06 9.11 5.80
C PRO A 104 6.02 8.59 7.24
N ILE A 105 6.60 7.42 7.47
CA ILE A 105 6.71 6.84 8.82
C ILE A 105 7.85 7.45 9.64
N TRP A 106 8.80 8.13 9.00
CA TRP A 106 9.89 8.85 9.67
C TRP A 106 10.01 10.30 9.17
N THR A 107 10.59 11.17 9.99
CA THR A 107 11.18 12.42 9.51
C THR A 107 12.66 12.22 9.18
N LYS A 108 13.16 12.95 8.17
CA LYS A 108 14.57 12.87 7.78
C LYS A 108 15.52 13.25 8.92
N LYS A 109 15.11 14.23 9.73
CA LYS A 109 15.88 14.74 10.87
C LYS A 109 15.97 13.70 12.00
N SER A 110 14.84 13.16 12.44
CA SER A 110 14.81 12.15 13.51
C SER A 110 15.56 10.88 13.09
N PHE A 111 15.43 10.45 11.82
CA PHE A 111 16.09 9.26 11.32
C PHE A 111 17.61 9.43 11.28
N ARG A 112 18.13 10.59 10.83
CA ARG A 112 19.57 10.86 10.87
C ARG A 112 20.11 10.85 12.31
N GLN A 113 19.38 11.45 13.25
CA GLN A 113 19.73 11.41 14.68
C GLN A 113 19.70 9.97 15.25
N LEU A 114 18.75 9.16 14.81
CA LEU A 114 18.63 7.75 15.17
C LEU A 114 19.85 6.95 14.70
N VAL A 115 20.30 7.18 13.46
CA VAL A 115 21.52 6.56 12.91
C VAL A 115 22.75 6.97 13.71
N GLU A 116 22.97 8.26 13.91
CA GLU A 116 24.13 8.76 14.67
C GLU A 116 24.20 8.19 16.09
N THR A 117 23.06 8.08 16.77
CA THR A 117 22.99 7.56 18.14
C THR A 117 23.20 6.04 18.17
N SER A 118 22.64 5.32 17.20
CA SER A 118 22.73 3.86 17.14
C SER A 118 24.14 3.38 16.82
N TYR A 119 24.85 4.03 15.90
CA TYR A 119 26.21 3.64 15.51
C TYR A 119 27.30 4.05 16.52
N LYS A 120 26.98 4.94 17.47
CA LYS A 120 27.82 5.19 18.66
C LYS A 120 27.70 4.09 19.72
N THR A 121 26.64 3.29 19.65
CA THR A 121 26.36 2.20 20.60
C THR A 121 27.09 0.92 20.17
N LYS A 122 27.52 0.10 21.14
CA LYS A 122 28.16 -1.19 20.83
C LYS A 122 27.17 -2.13 20.09
N PRO A 123 27.60 -2.91 19.08
CA PRO A 123 26.70 -3.72 18.25
C PRO A 123 25.75 -4.67 19.01
N HIS A 124 26.20 -5.27 20.11
CA HIS A 124 25.38 -6.20 20.91
C HIS A 124 24.32 -5.51 21.78
N VAL A 125 24.40 -4.19 21.95
CA VAL A 125 23.45 -3.36 22.71
C VAL A 125 22.50 -2.62 21.77
N GLN A 126 22.74 -2.69 20.46
CA GLN A 126 21.95 -1.95 19.49
C GLN A 126 20.50 -2.46 19.46
N ASP A 127 19.58 -1.51 19.47
CA ASP A 127 18.16 -1.79 19.42
C ASP A 127 17.78 -2.51 18.12
N ARG A 128 17.04 -3.62 18.24
CA ARG A 128 16.63 -4.44 17.09
C ARG A 128 15.72 -3.69 16.14
N ALA A 129 14.85 -2.81 16.65
CA ALA A 129 13.99 -2.00 15.80
C ALA A 129 14.82 -1.03 14.94
N HIS A 130 15.93 -0.51 15.46
CA HIS A 130 16.83 0.37 14.70
C HIS A 130 17.54 -0.42 13.60
N VAL A 131 18.12 -1.57 13.96
CA VAL A 131 18.81 -2.45 13.01
C VAL A 131 17.90 -2.85 11.84
N VAL A 132 16.67 -3.25 12.14
CA VAL A 132 15.67 -3.62 11.13
C VAL A 132 15.30 -2.40 10.26
N SER A 133 15.02 -1.25 10.88
CA SER A 133 14.71 -0.01 10.14
C SER A 133 15.83 0.38 9.16
N PHE A 134 17.10 0.22 9.55
CA PHE A 134 18.25 0.54 8.70
C PHE A 134 18.38 -0.42 7.50
N ASN A 135 18.22 -1.72 7.72
CA ASN A 135 18.25 -2.71 6.64
C ASN A 135 17.09 -2.49 5.65
N ASN A 136 15.89 -2.23 6.18
CA ASN A 136 14.70 -1.99 5.36
C ASN A 136 14.82 -0.72 4.53
N LEU A 137 15.34 0.38 5.11
CA LEU A 137 15.60 1.61 4.36
C LEU A 137 16.49 1.32 3.15
N ILE A 138 17.60 0.61 3.35
CA ILE A 138 18.52 0.28 2.26
C ILE A 138 17.82 -0.57 1.19
N LEU A 139 17.09 -1.61 1.58
CA LEU A 139 16.36 -2.45 0.63
C LEU A 139 15.34 -1.67 -0.19
N LEU A 140 14.55 -0.80 0.45
CA LEU A 140 13.56 0.02 -0.23
C LEU A 140 14.20 1.07 -1.15
N SER A 141 15.37 1.61 -0.78
CA SER A 141 16.15 2.49 -1.66
C SER A 141 16.75 1.72 -2.85
N LEU A 142 17.25 0.51 -2.65
CA LEU A 142 17.78 -0.33 -3.72
C LEU A 142 16.68 -0.80 -4.67
N SER A 143 15.50 -1.16 -4.17
CA SER A 143 14.35 -1.56 -4.99
C SER A 143 13.93 -0.44 -5.94
N ALA A 144 13.78 0.79 -5.41
CA ALA A 144 13.46 1.98 -6.18
C ALA A 144 14.46 2.22 -7.33
N LYS A 145 15.77 2.12 -7.04
CA LYS A 145 16.86 2.22 -8.03
C LYS A 145 16.78 1.13 -9.10
N SER A 146 16.62 -0.12 -8.69
CA SER A 146 16.57 -1.26 -9.61
C SER A 146 15.38 -1.16 -10.55
N LEU A 147 14.21 -0.80 -10.03
CA LEU A 147 13.00 -0.58 -10.82
C LEU A 147 13.17 0.57 -11.81
N GLN A 148 13.81 1.67 -11.40
CA GLN A 148 14.20 2.76 -12.31
C GLN A 148 15.15 2.30 -13.42
N SER A 149 16.13 1.46 -13.11
CA SER A 149 17.05 0.92 -14.12
C SER A 149 16.35 -0.02 -15.11
N ARG A 150 15.40 -0.85 -14.64
CA ARG A 150 14.63 -1.78 -15.49
C ARG A 150 13.67 -1.05 -16.41
N ALA A 151 13.04 0.02 -15.94
CA ALA A 151 12.21 0.92 -16.76
C ALA A 151 12.97 1.51 -17.93
N LYS A 152 14.16 2.05 -17.65
CA LYS A 152 15.02 2.64 -18.68
C LYS A 152 15.55 1.59 -19.66
N LYS A 153 15.84 0.37 -19.19
CA LYS A 153 16.31 -0.76 -20.02
C LYS A 153 15.21 -1.47 -20.83
N ALA A 154 13.93 -1.38 -20.45
CA ALA A 154 12.83 -1.89 -21.30
C ALA A 154 12.74 -1.14 -22.64
N ALA A 155 13.37 0.03 -22.75
CA ALA A 155 13.55 0.78 -23.99
C ALA A 155 14.85 0.45 -24.76
N ASP A 156 15.84 -0.21 -24.13
CA ASP A 156 17.14 -0.53 -24.74
C ASP A 156 17.60 -1.96 -24.38
N LEU A 157 17.53 -2.86 -25.35
CA LEU A 157 17.87 -4.29 -25.23
C LEU A 157 19.38 -4.54 -25.18
N THR A 158 20.12 -4.08 -24.15
CA THR A 158 21.47 -4.62 -23.88
C THR A 158 21.90 -4.63 -22.39
N SER A 159 22.14 -5.84 -21.92
CA SER A 159 23.25 -6.26 -21.01
C SER A 159 23.19 -6.10 -19.47
N SER A 160 23.85 -7.13 -18.91
CA SER A 160 24.50 -7.36 -17.61
C SER A 160 23.66 -7.43 -16.33
N ARG A 161 23.79 -8.56 -15.60
CA ARG A 161 23.32 -8.78 -14.22
C ARG A 161 24.27 -8.05 -13.26
N PRO A 162 23.85 -7.01 -12.52
CA PRO A 162 24.75 -6.18 -11.74
C PRO A 162 24.90 -6.62 -10.28
N VAL A 163 26.01 -6.18 -9.67
CA VAL A 163 26.42 -6.27 -8.24
C VAL A 163 25.30 -5.92 -7.23
N GLU A 164 24.26 -5.20 -7.65
CA GLU A 164 23.06 -4.92 -6.85
C GLU A 164 22.31 -6.18 -6.38
N PHE A 165 22.36 -7.28 -7.15
CA PHE A 165 21.67 -8.52 -6.78
C PHE A 165 22.28 -9.16 -5.52
N ASP A 166 23.62 -9.19 -5.45
CA ASP A 166 24.34 -9.75 -4.29
C ASP A 166 24.17 -8.87 -3.04
N LEU A 167 24.15 -7.55 -3.23
CA LEU A 167 23.92 -6.61 -2.13
C LEU A 167 22.49 -6.73 -1.57
N THR A 168 21.49 -6.81 -2.45
CA THR A 168 20.08 -7.02 -2.08
C THR A 168 19.89 -8.32 -1.30
N GLY A 169 20.51 -9.42 -1.75
CA GLY A 169 20.44 -10.72 -1.07
C GLY A 169 20.95 -10.67 0.38
N SER A 170 22.03 -9.93 0.63
CA SER A 170 22.60 -9.80 1.99
C SER A 170 21.68 -9.06 2.97
N PHE A 171 21.01 -7.99 2.52
CA PHE A 171 20.06 -7.26 3.36
C PHE A 171 18.73 -7.99 3.51
N LEU A 172 18.29 -8.70 2.45
CA LEU A 172 17.12 -9.57 2.53
C LEU A 172 17.34 -10.72 3.53
N ALA A 173 18.57 -11.22 3.67
CA ALA A 173 18.90 -12.18 4.72
C ALA A 173 18.66 -11.61 6.13
N ASN A 174 19.00 -10.35 6.37
CA ASN A 174 18.71 -9.69 7.66
C ASN A 174 17.21 -9.51 7.90
N VAL A 175 16.42 -9.24 6.85
CA VAL A 175 14.96 -9.21 6.94
C VAL A 175 14.40 -10.58 7.31
N LYS A 176 14.87 -11.64 6.65
CA LYS A 176 14.46 -13.02 6.98
C LYS A 176 14.81 -13.40 8.42
N ARG A 177 15.98 -12.99 8.93
CA ARG A 177 16.32 -13.14 10.36
C ARG A 177 15.37 -12.35 11.26
N ALA A 178 14.94 -11.16 10.86
CA ALA A 178 13.98 -10.37 11.63
C ALA A 178 12.60 -11.06 11.70
N LEU A 179 12.18 -11.74 10.64
CA LEU A 179 10.94 -12.54 10.62
C LEU A 179 11.00 -13.74 11.56
N VAL A 180 12.18 -14.34 11.77
CA VAL A 180 12.37 -15.44 12.72
C VAL A 180 12.35 -14.93 14.18
N ASN A 181 12.68 -13.65 14.40
CA ASN A 181 12.79 -13.04 15.73
C ASN A 181 11.78 -11.89 15.92
N LEU A 182 10.54 -12.06 15.47
CA LEU A 182 9.51 -11.00 15.47
C LEU A 182 9.16 -10.50 16.87
N GLU A 183 9.28 -11.35 17.89
CA GLU A 183 9.08 -11.00 19.30
C GLU A 183 10.01 -9.87 19.77
N LEU A 184 11.17 -9.69 19.12
CA LEU A 184 12.08 -8.58 19.41
C LEU A 184 11.56 -7.23 18.86
N LEU A 185 10.55 -7.26 18.00
CA LEU A 185 9.93 -6.10 17.39
C LEU A 185 8.58 -5.72 18.02
N THR A 186 8.06 -6.47 18.99
CA THR A 186 6.75 -6.20 19.60
C THR A 186 6.76 -5.28 20.82
N ALA A 187 7.91 -4.67 21.16
CA ALA A 187 7.98 -3.71 22.26
C ALA A 187 7.07 -2.50 21.98
N PRO A 188 6.31 -1.99 22.98
CA PRO A 188 5.32 -0.93 22.79
C PRO A 188 5.99 0.46 22.65
N ARG A 189 6.63 0.70 21.50
CA ARG A 189 7.31 1.97 21.16
C ARG A 189 7.01 2.38 19.72
N LEU A 190 7.08 3.67 19.43
CA LEU A 190 6.84 4.19 18.07
C LEU A 190 7.81 3.58 17.04
N ILE A 191 9.10 3.49 17.38
CA ILE A 191 10.12 2.89 16.50
C ILE A 191 9.85 1.43 16.16
N ASN A 192 9.19 0.69 17.04
CA ASN A 192 8.79 -0.69 16.78
C ASN A 192 7.63 -0.75 15.77
N VAL A 193 6.65 0.16 15.85
CA VAL A 193 5.60 0.29 14.83
C VAL A 193 6.20 0.69 13.49
N GLN A 194 7.10 1.69 13.46
CA GLN A 194 7.79 2.12 12.25
C GLN A 194 8.62 0.98 11.63
N ALA A 195 9.36 0.22 12.44
CA ALA A 195 10.12 -0.94 11.97
C ALA A 195 9.20 -2.01 11.35
N LEU A 196 8.09 -2.36 12.00
CA LEU A 196 7.12 -3.33 11.48
C LEU A 196 6.44 -2.83 10.20
N LEU A 197 6.07 -1.55 10.13
CA LEU A 197 5.53 -0.94 8.93
C LEU A 197 6.55 -0.97 7.79
N SER A 198 7.81 -0.60 8.03
CA SER A 198 8.88 -0.70 7.03
C SER A 198 9.11 -2.14 6.56
N LEU A 199 8.93 -3.13 7.44
CA LEU A 199 8.94 -4.55 7.07
C LEU A 199 7.73 -4.93 6.21
N CYS A 200 6.54 -4.36 6.46
CA CYS A 200 5.39 -4.54 5.56
C CYS A 200 5.76 -4.07 4.16
N LEU A 201 6.44 -2.93 4.05
CA LEU A 201 6.85 -2.38 2.75
C LEU A 201 7.81 -3.32 2.01
N VAL A 202 8.81 -3.83 2.72
CA VAL A 202 9.74 -4.84 2.19
C VAL A 202 9.02 -6.14 1.83
N ALA A 203 8.02 -6.53 2.63
CA ALA A 203 7.28 -7.76 2.41
C ALA A 203 6.43 -7.72 1.14
N GLN A 204 5.90 -6.56 0.76
CA GLN A 204 5.18 -6.39 -0.51
C GLN A 204 6.08 -6.62 -1.72
N GLU A 205 7.36 -6.25 -1.63
CA GLU A 205 8.30 -6.36 -2.75
C GLU A 205 9.03 -7.71 -2.79
N TYR A 206 9.41 -8.26 -1.63
CA TYR A 206 10.37 -9.36 -1.55
C TYR A 206 9.85 -10.63 -0.87
N LEU A 207 8.67 -10.58 -0.25
CA LEU A 207 8.12 -11.68 0.54
C LEU A 207 6.72 -12.05 0.06
N THR A 208 6.12 -13.03 0.74
CA THR A 208 4.80 -13.55 0.42
C THR A 208 3.69 -12.71 1.05
N PRO A 209 2.48 -12.62 0.46
CA PRO A 209 1.33 -11.92 1.04
C PRO A 209 1.00 -12.32 2.49
N ASN A 210 1.16 -13.60 2.84
CA ASN A 210 0.95 -14.09 4.22
C ASN A 210 1.91 -13.44 5.23
N LYS A 211 3.18 -13.25 4.84
CA LYS A 211 4.21 -12.60 5.67
C LYS A 211 3.92 -11.10 5.81
N PHE A 212 3.48 -10.46 4.74
CA PHE A 212 2.99 -9.08 4.79
C PHE A 212 1.83 -8.93 5.79
N LEU A 213 0.81 -9.79 5.71
CA LEU A 213 -0.34 -9.72 6.59
C LEU A 213 0.03 -9.96 8.06
N LEU A 214 0.92 -10.92 8.33
CA LEU A 214 1.46 -11.17 9.67
C LEU A 214 2.09 -9.91 10.25
N LEU A 215 2.99 -9.26 9.49
CA LEU A 215 3.66 -8.04 9.89
C LEU A 215 2.69 -6.88 10.11
N PHE A 216 1.69 -6.74 9.23
CA PHE A 216 0.66 -5.71 9.33
C PHE A 216 -0.18 -5.87 10.61
N ASN A 217 -0.60 -7.10 10.93
CA ASN A 217 -1.33 -7.40 12.15
C ASN A 217 -0.50 -7.08 13.41
N LEU A 218 0.79 -7.43 13.41
CA LEU A 218 1.71 -7.07 14.49
C LEU A 218 1.88 -5.56 14.62
N ALA A 219 2.09 -4.83 13.51
CA ALA A 219 2.21 -3.38 13.51
C ALA A 219 0.95 -2.73 14.11
N THR A 220 -0.22 -3.23 13.72
CA THR A 220 -1.52 -2.78 14.24
C THR A 220 -1.67 -3.04 15.74
N GLN A 221 -1.27 -4.22 16.21
CA GLN A 221 -1.30 -4.57 17.64
C GLN A 221 -0.37 -3.66 18.46
N VAL A 222 0.87 -3.46 18.01
CA VAL A 222 1.84 -2.58 18.70
C VAL A 222 1.33 -1.13 18.69
N ALA A 223 0.79 -0.65 17.58
CA ALA A 223 0.20 0.69 17.48
C ALA A 223 -0.97 0.90 18.45
N LYS A 224 -1.84 -0.12 18.61
CA LYS A 224 -2.91 -0.12 19.62
C LYS A 224 -2.34 -0.07 21.04
N SER A 225 -1.30 -0.86 21.33
CA SER A 225 -0.68 -0.93 22.66
C SER A 225 -0.04 0.39 23.13
N ILE A 226 0.44 1.22 22.20
CA ILE A 226 1.03 2.54 22.51
C ILE A 226 0.01 3.68 22.48
N GLY A 227 -1.27 3.39 22.23
CA GLY A 227 -2.32 4.40 22.13
C GLY A 227 -2.16 5.31 20.90
N LEU A 228 -1.66 4.81 19.77
CA LEU A 228 -1.33 5.65 18.62
C LEU A 228 -2.54 6.37 17.99
N HIS A 229 -3.74 5.80 18.15
CA HIS A 229 -5.03 6.39 17.75
C HIS A 229 -5.42 7.64 18.56
N HIS A 230 -4.74 7.89 19.67
CA HIS A 230 -4.94 9.02 20.58
C HIS A 230 -3.77 10.01 20.52
N TRP A 231 -3.11 10.14 19.37
CA TRP A 231 -1.89 10.94 19.21
C TRP A 231 -2.06 12.43 19.56
N ASP A 232 -3.28 12.98 19.52
CA ASP A 232 -3.60 14.37 19.86
C ASP A 232 -3.87 14.63 21.36
N SER A 233 -4.34 13.61 22.08
CA SER A 233 -4.89 13.74 23.43
C SER A 233 -3.83 13.74 24.54
N ASN A 234 -2.60 13.35 24.22
CA ASN A 234 -1.49 13.30 25.17
C ASN A 234 -0.72 14.63 25.20
N GLY A 235 -1.19 15.59 26.00
CA GLY A 235 -0.59 16.91 26.23
C GLY A 235 0.77 16.94 26.96
N SER A 236 1.55 15.85 26.94
CA SER A 236 2.90 15.82 27.52
C SER A 236 3.91 16.61 26.66
N ARG A 237 4.77 17.41 27.30
CA ARG A 237 5.84 18.16 26.60
C ARG A 237 6.82 17.26 25.84
N SER A 238 6.98 15.99 26.23
CA SER A 238 7.78 14.99 25.50
C SER A 238 7.05 14.44 24.27
N ALA A 239 5.71 14.53 24.22
CA ALA A 239 4.91 14.10 23.08
C ALA A 239 4.91 15.10 21.93
N ARG A 240 5.29 16.37 22.17
CA ARG A 240 5.32 17.42 21.14
C ARG A 240 6.43 17.23 20.09
N ASN A 241 7.58 16.65 20.45
CA ASN A 241 8.70 16.47 19.51
C ASN A 241 8.43 15.32 18.51
N ASP A 242 7.64 14.33 18.92
CA ASP A 242 7.31 13.15 18.09
C ASP A 242 5.85 13.17 17.61
N ALA A 243 5.11 14.27 17.83
CA ALA A 243 3.69 14.38 17.50
C ALA A 243 3.44 14.21 16.00
N GLU A 244 4.33 14.79 15.18
CA GLU A 244 4.29 14.66 13.72
C GLU A 244 4.45 13.20 13.29
N GLU A 245 5.49 12.50 13.76
CA GLU A 245 5.70 11.10 13.41
C GLU A 245 4.57 10.21 13.90
N ARG A 246 4.05 10.45 15.11
CA ARG A 246 2.92 9.68 15.64
C ARG A 246 1.69 9.83 14.77
N ARG A 247 1.37 11.07 14.37
CA ARG A 247 0.28 11.37 13.44
C ARG A 247 0.51 10.67 12.10
N ASN A 248 1.69 10.83 11.50
CA ASN A 248 1.96 10.30 10.17
C ASN A 248 1.95 8.76 10.18
N VAL A 249 2.55 8.12 11.19
CA VAL A 249 2.53 6.65 11.37
C VAL A 249 1.11 6.14 11.57
N PHE A 250 0.27 6.84 12.34
CA PHE A 250 -1.15 6.49 12.46
C PHE A 250 -1.88 6.58 11.12
N GLN A 251 -1.70 7.69 10.39
CA GLN A 251 -2.35 7.90 9.10
C GLN A 251 -1.91 6.85 8.07
N CYS A 252 -0.60 6.58 7.97
CA CYS A 252 -0.05 5.52 7.13
C CYS A 252 -0.64 4.14 7.45
N LEU A 253 -0.70 3.78 8.74
CA LEU A 253 -1.27 2.53 9.20
C LEU A 253 -2.78 2.43 8.90
N PHE A 254 -3.52 3.53 9.08
CA PHE A 254 -4.96 3.60 8.79
C PHE A 254 -5.26 3.48 7.30
N ILE A 255 -4.50 4.16 6.45
CA ILE A 255 -4.59 4.05 4.99
C ILE A 255 -4.29 2.61 4.56
N LEU A 256 -3.22 2.02 5.10
CA LEU A 256 -2.84 0.64 4.81
C LEU A 256 -3.90 -0.37 5.28
N ASP A 257 -4.58 -0.14 6.41
CA ASP A 257 -5.71 -0.96 6.86
C ASP A 257 -6.82 -1.02 5.82
N LYS A 258 -7.21 0.12 5.23
CA LYS A 258 -8.29 0.15 4.21
C LYS A 258 -7.87 -0.54 2.93
N ALA A 259 -6.64 -0.29 2.49
CA ALA A 259 -6.04 -0.98 1.36
C ALA A 259 -6.16 -2.51 1.50
N VAL A 260 -5.57 -3.04 2.58
CA VAL A 260 -5.50 -4.48 2.83
C VAL A 260 -6.89 -5.08 3.01
N SER A 261 -7.81 -4.33 3.61
CA SER A 261 -9.21 -4.77 3.77
C SER A 261 -9.94 -4.90 2.45
N TRP A 262 -9.78 -3.92 1.54
CA TRP A 262 -10.36 -3.98 0.21
C TRP A 262 -9.73 -5.10 -0.62
N THR A 263 -8.40 -5.14 -0.70
CA THR A 263 -7.66 -6.17 -1.47
C THR A 263 -7.90 -7.58 -0.92
N GLY A 264 -7.99 -7.74 0.40
CA GLY A 264 -8.23 -9.02 1.07
C GLY A 264 -9.71 -9.42 1.11
N GLY A 265 -10.62 -8.47 0.93
CA GLY A 265 -12.06 -8.67 1.09
C GLY A 265 -12.50 -8.91 2.52
N TRP A 266 -11.83 -8.28 3.49
CA TRP A 266 -12.09 -8.42 4.93
C TRP A 266 -12.52 -7.09 5.55
N SER A 267 -13.04 -7.14 6.78
CA SER A 267 -13.41 -5.93 7.51
C SER A 267 -12.17 -5.18 7.99
N PRO A 268 -12.12 -3.85 7.86
CA PRO A 268 -11.07 -3.03 8.45
C PRO A 268 -10.89 -3.22 9.95
N ILE A 269 -9.64 -3.23 10.41
CA ILE A 269 -9.24 -3.50 11.80
C ILE A 269 -9.21 -2.21 12.63
N LEU A 270 -8.91 -1.06 12.00
CA LEU A 270 -8.77 0.23 12.66
C LEU A 270 -9.97 1.11 12.35
N GLN A 271 -10.89 1.28 13.29
CA GLN A 271 -12.06 2.14 13.11
C GLN A 271 -11.81 3.57 13.62
N LEU A 272 -12.19 4.58 12.84
CA LEU A 272 -12.02 5.98 13.20
C LEU A 272 -12.89 6.40 14.40
N SER A 273 -14.01 5.71 14.68
CA SER A 273 -14.82 5.99 15.88
C SER A 273 -14.03 5.86 17.20
N ASN A 274 -12.90 5.15 17.18
CA ASN A 274 -11.99 5.00 18.30
C ASN A 274 -10.84 6.03 18.31
N ALA A 275 -10.76 6.90 17.30
CA ALA A 275 -9.73 7.93 17.15
C ALA A 275 -10.34 9.33 17.36
N SER A 276 -9.71 10.16 18.18
CA SER A 276 -10.12 11.56 18.34
C SER A 276 -9.76 12.34 17.06
N PRO A 277 -10.69 13.11 16.46
CA PRO A 277 -10.34 14.01 15.38
C PRO A 277 -9.49 15.15 15.94
N ALA A 278 -8.19 15.12 15.64
CA ALA A 278 -7.29 16.21 16.01
C ALA A 278 -7.76 17.54 15.39
N PRO A 279 -7.61 18.67 16.11
CA PRO A 279 -7.91 19.99 15.55
C PRO A 279 -7.00 20.27 14.35
N PRO A 280 -7.48 21.02 13.34
CA PRO A 280 -6.67 21.39 12.20
C PRO A 280 -5.52 22.29 12.68
N THR A 281 -4.29 21.79 12.65
CA THR A 281 -3.11 22.65 12.80
C THR A 281 -3.03 23.51 11.55
N SER A 282 -3.31 24.81 11.71
CA SER A 282 -3.15 25.84 10.68
C SER A 282 -1.66 26.11 10.43
N GLU A 283 -0.96 25.11 9.90
CA GLU A 283 0.40 25.24 9.38
C GLU A 283 0.36 25.10 7.86
N LEU A 284 1.23 25.83 7.17
CA LEU A 284 1.52 25.61 5.75
C LEU A 284 2.00 24.16 5.62
N LEU A 285 1.11 23.26 5.19
CA LEU A 285 1.45 21.86 4.98
C LEU A 285 2.39 21.78 3.77
N ASP A 286 3.48 21.04 3.91
CA ASP A 286 4.29 20.64 2.76
C ASP A 286 3.48 19.68 1.85
N GLU A 287 3.96 19.48 0.62
CA GLU A 287 3.27 18.65 -0.38
C GLU A 287 3.06 17.22 0.11
N THR A 288 4.03 16.65 0.83
CA THR A 288 3.95 15.30 1.41
C THR A 288 2.83 15.21 2.46
N SER A 289 2.74 16.17 3.37
CA SER A 289 1.71 16.21 4.41
C SER A 289 0.33 16.49 3.82
N ALA A 290 0.23 17.33 2.79
CA ALA A 290 -1.00 17.57 2.07
C ALA A 290 -1.50 16.30 1.36
N HIS A 291 -0.61 15.59 0.67
CA HIS A 291 -0.92 14.31 0.02
C HIS A 291 -1.33 13.22 1.03
N LEU A 292 -0.60 13.07 2.14
CA LEU A 292 -0.96 12.14 3.22
C LEU A 292 -2.33 12.47 3.82
N LYS A 293 -2.62 13.76 4.05
CA LYS A 293 -3.93 14.22 4.54
C LYS A 293 -5.04 13.85 3.55
N ALA A 294 -4.83 14.07 2.25
CA ALA A 294 -5.80 13.73 1.23
C ALA A 294 -6.11 12.22 1.23
N ARG A 295 -5.07 11.37 1.25
CA ARG A 295 -5.22 9.90 1.32
C ARG A 295 -5.91 9.45 2.60
N PHE A 296 -5.55 10.03 3.74
CA PHE A 296 -6.20 9.73 5.01
C PHE A 296 -7.69 10.06 4.98
N LYS A 297 -8.07 11.23 4.44
CA LYS A 297 -9.47 11.63 4.27
C LYS A 297 -10.24 10.73 3.32
N LEU A 298 -9.60 10.24 2.27
CA LEU A 298 -10.22 9.26 1.39
C LEU A 298 -10.45 7.93 2.12
N ALA A 299 -9.47 7.47 2.90
CA ALA A 299 -9.58 6.25 3.71
C ALA A 299 -10.73 6.32 4.75
N GLU A 300 -11.05 7.50 5.28
CA GLU A 300 -12.25 7.69 6.11
C GLU A 300 -13.55 7.42 5.32
N ILE A 301 -13.62 7.91 4.08
CA ILE A 301 -14.78 7.70 3.19
C ILE A 301 -14.87 6.23 2.79
N GLU A 302 -13.75 5.58 2.50
CA GLU A 302 -13.69 4.15 2.20
C GLU A 302 -14.22 3.27 3.32
N GLU A 303 -13.80 3.56 4.56
CA GLU A 303 -14.30 2.85 5.73
C GLU A 303 -15.81 2.97 5.84
N GLU A 304 -16.35 4.17 5.64
CA GLU A 304 -17.79 4.40 5.65
C GLU A 304 -18.51 3.63 4.53
N ILE A 305 -17.95 3.61 3.32
CA ILE A 305 -18.49 2.84 2.19
C ILE A 305 -18.51 1.35 2.54
N TYR A 306 -17.41 0.82 3.06
CA TYR A 306 -17.32 -0.58 3.45
C TYR A 306 -18.37 -0.93 4.52
N LEU A 307 -18.41 -0.18 5.62
CA LEU A 307 -19.31 -0.42 6.74
C LEU A 307 -20.78 -0.26 6.36
N ASN A 308 -21.12 0.67 5.47
CA ASN A 308 -22.50 0.94 5.07
C ASN A 308 -23.00 -0.01 3.98
N LEU A 309 -22.14 -0.39 3.01
CA LEU A 309 -22.57 -1.07 1.80
C LEU A 309 -22.13 -2.53 1.72
N TYR A 310 -21.01 -2.89 2.33
CA TYR A 310 -20.43 -4.24 2.22
C TYR A 310 -20.54 -5.06 3.51
N CYS A 311 -20.84 -4.41 4.64
CA CYS A 311 -21.11 -5.08 5.90
C CYS A 311 -22.58 -5.56 5.96
N PRO A 312 -22.86 -6.81 6.42
CA PRO A 312 -24.17 -7.46 6.30
C PRO A 312 -25.32 -6.90 7.18
N HIS A 313 -25.17 -5.70 7.75
CA HIS A 313 -26.02 -5.23 8.84
C HIS A 313 -27.22 -4.35 8.43
N ASN A 314 -27.21 -3.68 7.25
CA ASN A 314 -28.21 -2.65 6.93
C ASN A 314 -28.67 -2.63 5.46
N GLU A 315 -29.60 -3.52 5.05
CA GLU A 315 -30.11 -3.55 3.66
C GLU A 315 -31.13 -2.43 3.34
N THR A 316 -31.82 -1.89 4.34
CA THR A 316 -33.02 -1.06 4.13
C THR A 316 -32.76 0.40 3.75
N ASN A 317 -31.51 0.89 3.85
CA ASN A 317 -31.14 2.28 3.56
C ASN A 317 -29.91 2.44 2.66
N LEU A 318 -29.46 1.37 1.99
CA LEU A 318 -28.22 1.36 1.21
C LEU A 318 -28.08 2.52 0.22
N ARG A 319 -29.16 2.86 -0.53
CA ARG A 319 -29.12 3.97 -1.50
C ARG A 319 -28.93 5.34 -0.84
N LYS A 320 -29.55 5.57 0.33
CA LYS A 320 -29.39 6.84 1.06
C LYS A 320 -27.97 6.96 1.62
N LEU A 321 -27.43 5.87 2.14
CA LEU A 321 -26.05 5.82 2.65
C LEU A 321 -25.05 6.01 1.50
N ALA A 322 -25.25 5.34 0.37
CA ALA A 322 -24.43 5.51 -0.83
C ALA A 322 -24.45 6.96 -1.33
N ALA A 323 -25.62 7.61 -1.40
CA ALA A 323 -25.71 9.01 -1.79
C ALA A 323 -25.00 9.96 -0.80
N ALA A 324 -25.00 9.65 0.50
CA ALA A 324 -24.25 10.41 1.49
C ALA A 324 -22.73 10.25 1.30
N SER A 325 -22.26 9.02 1.05
CA SER A 325 -20.86 8.74 0.73
C SER A 325 -20.42 9.39 -0.58
N GLU A 326 -21.27 9.39 -1.61
CA GLU A 326 -21.02 10.07 -2.91
C GLU A 326 -20.82 11.57 -2.70
N ASN A 327 -21.69 12.22 -1.92
CA ASN A 327 -21.54 13.65 -1.61
C ASN A 327 -20.22 13.96 -0.88
N LYS A 328 -19.79 13.09 0.04
CA LYS A 328 -18.51 13.23 0.74
C LYS A 328 -17.34 13.05 -0.23
N LEU A 329 -17.41 12.06 -1.10
CA LEU A 329 -16.39 11.75 -2.10
C LEU A 329 -16.25 12.88 -3.13
N GLN A 330 -17.37 13.45 -3.58
CA GLN A 330 -17.37 14.61 -4.47
C GLN A 330 -16.79 15.85 -3.78
N LYS A 331 -17.13 16.09 -2.51
CA LYS A 331 -16.52 17.18 -1.73
C LYS A 331 -15.01 16.99 -1.59
N TRP A 332 -14.57 15.77 -1.31
CA TRP A 332 -13.15 15.42 -1.27
C TRP A 332 -12.47 15.70 -2.62
N TRP A 333 -13.10 15.36 -3.75
CA TRP A 333 -12.58 15.66 -5.08
C TRP A 333 -12.43 17.16 -5.33
N THR A 334 -13.40 17.97 -4.89
CA THR A 334 -13.29 19.43 -5.02
C THR A 334 -12.21 20.05 -4.13
N GLU A 335 -11.84 19.40 -3.03
CA GLU A 335 -10.80 19.89 -2.10
C GLU A 335 -9.39 19.47 -2.56
N PHE A 336 -9.24 18.27 -3.14
CA PHE A 336 -7.92 17.68 -3.42
C PHE A 336 -7.66 17.31 -4.90
N GLY A 337 -8.68 17.26 -5.74
CA GLY A 337 -8.62 16.71 -7.10
C GLY A 337 -8.79 17.72 -8.24
N SER A 338 -9.15 18.97 -7.98
CA SER A 338 -9.48 19.98 -9.00
C SER A 338 -8.32 20.42 -9.90
N ASP A 339 -7.07 20.13 -9.51
CA ASP A 339 -5.88 20.73 -10.13
C ASP A 339 -5.19 19.80 -11.15
N LEU A 340 -5.87 18.76 -11.64
CA LEU A 340 -5.34 17.85 -12.67
C LEU A 340 -5.38 18.43 -14.08
N GLU A 341 -6.25 19.41 -14.35
CA GLU A 341 -6.47 19.96 -15.69
C GLU A 341 -5.51 21.11 -16.06
N ASN A 342 -4.75 21.66 -15.11
CA ASN A 342 -3.93 22.86 -15.31
C ASN A 342 -2.40 22.61 -15.36
N ASP A 343 -1.93 21.36 -15.20
CA ASP A 343 -0.50 21.04 -15.05
C ASP A 343 0.18 20.68 -16.38
N GLU A 344 0.11 21.59 -17.37
CA GLU A 344 1.12 21.64 -18.46
C GLU A 344 2.39 22.40 -18.04
N ASP A 345 2.49 22.86 -16.79
CA ASP A 345 3.66 23.60 -16.31
C ASP A 345 4.88 22.65 -16.13
N PRO A 346 5.94 22.78 -16.95
CA PRO A 346 7.13 21.94 -16.86
C PRO A 346 7.94 22.14 -15.57
N SER A 347 7.56 23.11 -14.73
CA SER A 347 8.21 23.39 -13.44
C SER A 347 7.70 22.57 -12.26
N CYS A 348 6.59 21.83 -12.42
CA CYS A 348 6.02 20.97 -11.38
C CYS A 348 6.92 19.75 -11.12
N GLY A 349 7.37 19.56 -9.87
CA GLY A 349 8.25 18.45 -9.51
C GLY A 349 7.58 17.07 -9.69
N ASP A 350 8.39 16.04 -9.98
CA ASP A 350 7.92 14.67 -10.27
C ASP A 350 6.95 14.12 -9.20
N PHE A 351 7.19 14.41 -7.92
CA PHE A 351 6.34 13.98 -6.81
C PHE A 351 4.93 14.59 -6.88
N SER A 352 4.81 15.90 -7.08
CA SER A 352 3.53 16.60 -7.09
C SER A 352 2.60 16.04 -8.17
N ARG A 353 3.10 15.89 -9.40
CA ARG A 353 2.34 15.28 -10.50
C ARG A 353 1.92 13.84 -10.21
N CYS A 354 2.83 12.99 -9.72
CA CYS A 354 2.52 11.59 -9.41
C CYS A 354 1.49 11.49 -8.27
N SER A 355 1.62 12.33 -7.24
CA SER A 355 0.71 12.38 -6.10
C SER A 355 -0.72 12.73 -6.53
N LYS A 356 -0.89 13.69 -7.46
CA LYS A 356 -2.20 14.05 -8.02
C LYS A 356 -2.82 12.90 -8.81
N LEU A 357 -2.03 12.24 -9.66
CA LEU A 357 -2.49 11.08 -10.44
C LEU A 357 -2.90 9.92 -9.52
N GLU A 358 -2.15 9.64 -8.45
CA GLU A 358 -2.50 8.62 -7.46
C GLU A 358 -3.85 8.91 -6.79
N LEU A 359 -4.08 10.18 -6.40
CA LEU A 359 -5.36 10.63 -5.84
C LEU A 359 -6.51 10.47 -6.85
N ALA A 360 -6.26 10.71 -8.13
CA ALA A 360 -7.23 10.52 -9.21
C ALA A 360 -7.61 9.05 -9.42
N VAL A 361 -6.63 8.15 -9.51
CA VAL A 361 -6.86 6.71 -9.59
C VAL A 361 -7.66 6.24 -8.39
N SER A 362 -7.28 6.73 -7.20
CA SER A 362 -7.96 6.44 -5.95
C SER A 362 -9.41 6.94 -5.94
N TYR A 363 -9.70 8.12 -6.47
CA TYR A 363 -11.05 8.66 -6.57
C TYR A 363 -11.96 7.76 -7.39
N HIS A 364 -11.57 7.46 -8.63
CA HIS A 364 -12.36 6.63 -9.53
C HIS A 364 -12.50 5.20 -9.00
N SER A 365 -11.47 4.63 -8.38
CA SER A 365 -11.55 3.31 -7.73
C SER A 365 -12.56 3.30 -6.56
N THR A 366 -12.64 4.38 -5.80
CA THR A 366 -13.64 4.55 -4.74
C THR A 366 -15.05 4.67 -5.31
N ARG A 367 -15.23 5.39 -6.43
CA ARG A 367 -16.53 5.50 -7.10
C ARG A 367 -17.01 4.17 -7.64
N ILE A 368 -16.11 3.35 -8.17
CA ILE A 368 -16.41 1.98 -8.61
C ILE A 368 -16.94 1.17 -7.42
N THR A 369 -16.21 1.12 -6.29
CA THR A 369 -16.66 0.37 -5.10
C THR A 369 -17.94 0.92 -4.49
N LEU A 370 -18.15 2.23 -4.49
CA LEU A 370 -19.40 2.86 -4.04
C LEU A 370 -20.60 2.47 -4.91
N THR A 371 -20.40 2.37 -6.22
CA THR A 371 -21.46 2.14 -7.21
C THR A 371 -21.72 0.65 -7.47
N TRP A 372 -20.70 -0.20 -7.28
CA TRP A 372 -20.74 -1.63 -7.57
C TRP A 372 -21.92 -2.39 -6.96
N PRO A 373 -22.38 -2.15 -5.71
CA PRO A 373 -23.57 -2.82 -5.16
C PRO A 373 -24.87 -2.63 -5.96
N PHE A 374 -24.89 -1.67 -6.89
CA PHE A 374 -26.03 -1.31 -7.72
C PHE A 374 -25.82 -1.63 -9.21
N HIS A 375 -24.77 -2.37 -9.59
CA HIS A 375 -24.42 -2.64 -11.00
C HIS A 375 -25.54 -3.31 -11.82
N ASN A 376 -26.45 -4.05 -11.17
CA ASN A 376 -27.59 -4.71 -11.81
C ASN A 376 -28.89 -3.87 -11.81
N ASP A 377 -28.86 -2.62 -11.30
CA ASP A 377 -30.07 -1.81 -11.16
C ASP A 377 -30.51 -1.20 -12.49
N THR A 378 -29.58 -0.62 -13.25
CA THR A 378 -29.82 0.00 -14.56
C THR A 378 -28.55 0.01 -15.42
N ASP A 379 -28.74 0.07 -16.74
CA ASP A 379 -27.62 0.20 -17.70
C ASP A 379 -26.82 1.50 -17.51
N ASP A 380 -27.46 2.58 -17.02
CA ASP A 380 -26.79 3.84 -16.67
C ASP A 380 -25.75 3.66 -15.56
N VAL A 381 -26.08 2.86 -14.53
CA VAL A 381 -25.16 2.59 -13.41
C VAL A 381 -23.96 1.78 -13.89
N LEU A 382 -24.19 0.76 -14.72
CA LEU A 382 -23.12 -0.01 -15.33
C LEU A 382 -22.25 0.85 -16.25
N GLY A 383 -22.86 1.74 -17.04
CA GLY A 383 -22.14 2.71 -17.87
C GLY A 383 -21.15 3.56 -17.06
N ARG A 384 -21.60 4.12 -15.93
CA ARG A 384 -20.74 4.90 -15.03
C ARG A 384 -19.58 4.10 -14.45
N ILE A 385 -19.83 2.86 -14.01
CA ILE A 385 -18.77 1.97 -13.51
C ILE A 385 -17.71 1.75 -14.60
N LEU A 386 -18.13 1.51 -15.85
CA LEU A 386 -17.21 1.31 -16.97
C LEU A 386 -16.43 2.58 -17.31
N ASP A 387 -17.04 3.75 -17.23
CA ASP A 387 -16.37 5.03 -17.47
C ASP A 387 -15.34 5.36 -16.38
N ASP A 388 -15.67 5.09 -15.12
CA ASP A 388 -14.73 5.20 -14.01
C ASP A 388 -13.59 4.17 -14.15
N ALA A 389 -13.88 2.94 -14.58
CA ALA A 389 -12.86 1.92 -14.81
C ALA A 389 -11.90 2.31 -15.95
N ARG A 390 -12.42 2.86 -17.06
CA ARG A 390 -11.60 3.39 -18.16
C ARG A 390 -10.72 4.53 -17.67
N SER A 391 -11.30 5.49 -16.94
CA SER A 391 -10.56 6.61 -16.34
C SER A 391 -9.45 6.12 -15.42
N CYS A 392 -9.73 5.17 -14.52
CA CYS A 392 -8.75 4.50 -13.68
C CYS A 392 -7.59 3.93 -14.49
N LEU A 393 -7.88 3.13 -15.53
CA LEU A 393 -6.86 2.48 -16.36
C LEU A 393 -6.02 3.51 -17.12
N THR A 394 -6.63 4.54 -17.69
CA THR A 394 -5.90 5.61 -18.40
C THR A 394 -5.00 6.39 -17.45
N LEU A 395 -5.50 6.78 -16.28
CA LEU A 395 -4.74 7.48 -15.26
C LEU A 395 -3.61 6.61 -14.71
N PHE A 396 -3.87 5.34 -14.45
CA PHE A 396 -2.87 4.37 -14.03
C PHE A 396 -1.77 4.20 -15.08
N LEU A 397 -2.12 4.06 -16.37
CA LEU A 397 -1.15 3.99 -17.46
C LEU A 397 -0.34 5.29 -17.59
N THR A 398 -0.98 6.44 -17.40
CA THR A 398 -0.31 7.74 -17.43
C THR A 398 0.69 7.86 -16.30
N LEU A 399 0.27 7.49 -15.09
CA LEU A 399 1.09 7.44 -13.89
C LEU A 399 2.27 6.47 -14.09
N TRP A 400 1.99 5.26 -14.56
CA TRP A 400 2.98 4.23 -14.90
C TRP A 400 4.04 4.73 -15.90
N ASN A 401 3.63 5.49 -16.92
CA ASN A 401 4.53 6.01 -17.95
C ASN A 401 5.27 7.30 -17.52
N ALA A 402 4.61 8.17 -16.76
CA ALA A 402 5.21 9.42 -16.26
C ALA A 402 6.33 9.12 -15.25
N THR A 403 6.13 8.11 -14.42
CA THR A 403 7.21 7.52 -13.65
C THR A 403 8.04 6.67 -14.59
N SER A 404 9.10 7.22 -15.20
CA SER A 404 10.20 6.42 -15.80
C SER A 404 10.93 5.51 -14.78
N GLU A 405 10.34 5.35 -13.59
CA GLU A 405 10.72 4.54 -12.47
C GLU A 405 9.60 3.52 -12.27
N LEU A 406 9.77 2.29 -12.78
CA LEU A 406 8.80 1.19 -12.66
C LEU A 406 8.50 0.78 -11.20
N GLY A 407 8.98 1.54 -10.21
CA GLY A 407 9.09 1.13 -8.81
C GLY A 407 9.01 2.23 -7.78
N HIS A 408 8.33 3.33 -8.10
CA HIS A 408 7.76 4.16 -7.04
C HIS A 408 6.34 3.71 -6.75
N TYR A 409 6.17 2.45 -6.36
CA TYR A 409 4.90 1.95 -5.81
C TYR A 409 5.19 0.91 -4.74
N ALA A 410 6.04 1.23 -3.78
CA ALA A 410 6.13 0.35 -2.62
C ALA A 410 4.72 0.15 -2.00
N HIS A 411 3.80 1.14 -2.06
CA HIS A 411 2.47 1.05 -1.41
C HIS A 411 1.37 1.70 -2.24
N LEU A 412 0.96 1.09 -3.35
CA LEU A 412 -0.46 1.16 -3.69
C LEU A 412 -1.19 0.56 -2.49
N ALA A 413 -1.60 1.44 -1.59
CA ALA A 413 -2.53 1.14 -0.53
C ALA A 413 -3.94 1.05 -1.14
N ARG A 414 -4.08 0.25 -2.21
CA ARG A 414 -5.32 -0.16 -2.89
C ARG A 414 -5.03 -1.21 -3.96
#